data_AF-A0A0D6QG84-F1
#
_entry.id   AF-A0A0D6QG84-F1
#
_cell.length_a   1.000
_cell.length_b   1.000
_cell.length_c   1.000
_cell.angle_alpha   90.00
_cell.angle_beta   90.00
_cell.angle_gamma   90.00
#
_symmetry.space_group_name_H-M   'P 1'
#
loop_
_entity.id
_entity.type
_entity.pdbx_description
1 polymer ?
#
loop_
_entity_poly.entity_id
_entity_poly.type
_entity_poly.pdbx_seq_one_letter_code
_entity_poly.pdbx_strand_id
1 'polypeptide(L)'
;MSPLRTLPVALAGLLAACAGPMRAARDNPLPPPAQGRAGIREPDAGPARGVAPVRARAVPRPLPRALAVERAVATAARLVGAREIVVDGARFGDGCAALVRAAYDRAGAPLPPDADPRALHALARDRGVARRWAPAAGDLAFLADRPGGPVEHVGLVESAGKDGTAVVLHLTEHGVARIRVNLGKAWKLKGDDGRTVNDLLVVGGGRLPAGRLLVGYARLL
;
A
#
# COMPACT_ATOMS: atom_id res chain seq x y z
N MET A 1 -25.19 -40.33 53.86
CA MET A 1 -25.95 -40.82 52.70
C MET A 1 -26.01 -39.69 51.68
N SER A 2 -25.14 -39.77 50.67
CA SER A 2 -25.05 -38.81 49.56
C SER A 2 -25.81 -39.35 48.35
N PRO A 3 -26.46 -38.50 47.53
CA PRO A 3 -26.72 -38.83 46.15
C PRO A 3 -25.81 -38.01 45.22
N LEU A 4 -24.92 -38.72 44.55
CA LEU A 4 -24.14 -38.25 43.40
C LEU A 4 -25.10 -37.92 42.24
N ARG A 5 -24.99 -36.72 41.68
CA ARG A 5 -25.60 -36.35 40.39
C ARG A 5 -24.53 -36.44 39.31
N THR A 6 -24.63 -37.44 38.45
CA THR A 6 -23.85 -37.60 37.22
C THR A 6 -24.57 -36.90 36.07
N LEU A 7 -23.93 -35.91 35.45
CA LEU A 7 -24.33 -35.33 34.17
C LEU A 7 -23.50 -35.99 33.05
N PRO A 8 -24.11 -36.46 31.95
CA PRO A 8 -23.35 -36.92 30.79
C PRO A 8 -22.96 -35.72 29.91
N VAL A 9 -21.65 -35.52 29.74
CA VAL A 9 -21.09 -34.64 28.72
C VAL A 9 -21.01 -35.45 27.42
N ALA A 10 -21.84 -35.10 26.44
CA ALA A 10 -21.70 -35.56 25.06
C ALA A 10 -21.22 -34.38 24.21
N LEU A 11 -19.90 -34.32 23.97
CA LEU A 11 -19.29 -33.36 23.05
C LEU A 11 -18.77 -34.12 21.83
N ALA A 12 -19.58 -34.14 20.77
CA ALA A 12 -19.18 -34.55 19.44
C ALA A 12 -18.80 -33.29 18.65
N GLY A 13 -17.55 -33.22 18.19
CA GLY A 13 -17.06 -32.15 17.32
C GLY A 13 -15.95 -32.69 16.43
N LEU A 14 -16.32 -33.07 15.20
CA LEU A 14 -15.41 -33.51 14.16
C LEU A 14 -14.44 -32.38 13.78
N LEU A 15 -13.14 -32.63 13.89
CA LEU A 15 -12.09 -31.81 13.30
C LEU A 15 -11.83 -32.29 11.87
N ALA A 16 -12.39 -31.58 10.89
CA ALA A 16 -11.98 -31.66 9.50
C ALA A 16 -10.77 -30.71 9.30
N ALA A 17 -9.56 -31.27 9.31
CA ALA A 17 -8.35 -30.56 8.92
C ALA A 17 -8.17 -30.64 7.40
N CYS A 18 -8.39 -29.53 6.69
CA CYS A 18 -8.04 -29.42 5.29
C CYS A 18 -6.51 -29.37 5.14
N ALA A 19 -5.96 -30.39 4.48
CA ALA A 19 -4.59 -30.44 4.02
C ALA A 19 -4.31 -29.31 3.00
N GLY A 20 -3.24 -28.55 3.23
CA GLY A 20 -2.73 -27.59 2.25
C GLY A 20 -1.92 -28.30 1.16
N PRO A 21 -2.06 -27.94 -0.13
CA PRO A 21 -1.24 -28.51 -1.18
C PRO A 21 0.19 -27.91 -1.14
N MET A 22 1.13 -28.79 -0.84
CA MET A 22 2.56 -28.63 -1.09
C MET A 22 2.79 -28.46 -2.61
N ARG A 23 3.08 -27.24 -3.05
CA ARG A 23 3.52 -26.97 -4.43
C ARG A 23 5.02 -27.20 -4.52
N ALA A 24 5.38 -28.29 -5.18
CA ALA A 24 6.70 -28.60 -5.67
C ALA A 24 7.22 -27.45 -6.55
N ALA A 25 8.34 -26.84 -6.14
CA ALA A 25 9.16 -26.05 -7.03
C ALA A 25 9.88 -27.04 -7.97
N ARG A 26 9.52 -26.99 -9.25
CA ARG A 26 10.25 -27.68 -10.31
C ARG A 26 11.49 -26.85 -10.64
N ASP A 27 12.65 -27.47 -10.51
CA ASP A 27 13.89 -27.03 -11.11
C ASP A 27 13.71 -26.91 -12.62
N ASN A 28 14.01 -25.74 -13.17
CA ASN A 28 14.15 -25.56 -14.61
C ASN A 28 15.46 -24.80 -14.85
N PRO A 29 16.56 -25.48 -15.20
CA PRO A 29 17.80 -24.80 -15.56
C PRO A 29 17.62 -24.09 -16.92
N LEU A 30 17.97 -22.81 -16.95
CA LEU A 30 18.02 -21.99 -18.16
C LEU A 30 19.03 -22.59 -19.17
N PRO A 31 18.70 -22.61 -20.47
CA PRO A 31 19.67 -23.02 -21.49
C PRO A 31 20.79 -21.98 -21.66
N PRO A 32 22.04 -22.41 -21.95
CA PRO A 32 23.15 -21.51 -22.17
C PRO A 32 23.01 -20.71 -23.48
N PRO A 33 23.60 -19.50 -23.56
CA PRO A 33 23.57 -18.70 -24.78
C PRO A 33 24.45 -19.32 -25.88
N ALA A 34 23.87 -19.52 -27.06
CA ALA A 34 24.59 -19.93 -28.25
C ALA A 34 25.54 -18.81 -28.72
N GLN A 35 26.85 -19.09 -28.67
CA GLN A 35 27.87 -18.28 -29.33
C GLN A 35 28.07 -18.82 -30.76
N GLY A 36 27.52 -18.12 -31.74
CA GLY A 36 27.81 -18.34 -33.16
C GLY A 36 28.66 -17.20 -33.69
N ARG A 37 29.96 -17.43 -33.86
CA ARG A 37 30.86 -16.62 -34.69
C ARG A 37 31.25 -17.45 -35.91
N ALA A 38 31.01 -16.90 -37.11
CA ALA A 38 31.86 -16.93 -38.31
C ALA A 38 31.02 -17.05 -39.59
N GLY A 39 31.25 -16.15 -40.55
CA GLY A 39 30.72 -16.30 -41.91
C GLY A 39 30.55 -15.00 -42.70
N ILE A 40 31.67 -14.45 -43.19
CA ILE A 40 31.91 -13.87 -44.54
C ILE A 40 30.79 -13.14 -45.32
N ARG A 41 31.14 -11.92 -45.79
CA ARG A 41 30.46 -11.08 -46.79
C ARG A 41 30.33 -11.78 -48.15
N GLU A 42 29.26 -11.49 -48.90
CA GLU A 42 29.32 -10.65 -50.12
C GLU A 42 27.90 -10.23 -50.60
N PRO A 43 27.81 -9.19 -51.48
CA PRO A 43 26.64 -8.33 -51.62
C PRO A 43 25.80 -8.70 -52.84
N ASP A 44 24.46 -8.58 -52.73
CA ASP A 44 23.68 -8.34 -53.94
C ASP A 44 22.33 -7.65 -53.68
N ALA A 45 21.96 -6.86 -54.69
CA ALA A 45 20.99 -5.79 -54.66
C ALA A 45 19.51 -6.25 -54.62
N GLY A 46 18.71 -5.52 -53.84
CA GLY A 46 17.25 -5.48 -53.94
C GLY A 46 16.72 -4.28 -53.15
N PRO A 47 15.77 -3.48 -53.67
CA PRO A 47 15.25 -2.33 -52.95
C PRO A 47 14.42 -2.84 -51.77
N ALA A 48 15.01 -2.84 -50.58
CA ALA A 48 14.26 -3.06 -49.35
C ALA A 48 13.22 -1.94 -49.24
N ARG A 49 11.96 -2.29 -49.47
CA ARG A 49 10.80 -1.47 -49.10
C ARG A 49 11.06 -0.98 -47.68
N GLY A 50 11.24 0.33 -47.55
CA GLY A 50 11.51 0.97 -46.27
C GLY A 50 10.47 0.52 -45.26
N VAL A 51 10.89 -0.32 -44.31
CA VAL A 51 10.14 -0.56 -43.10
C VAL A 51 10.12 0.79 -42.40
N ALA A 52 8.97 1.48 -42.49
CA ALA A 52 8.77 2.74 -41.81
C ALA A 52 9.20 2.53 -40.34
N PRO A 53 10.02 3.43 -39.77
CA PRO A 53 10.45 3.28 -38.40
C PRO A 53 9.21 3.18 -37.53
N VAL A 54 9.05 2.04 -36.85
CA VAL A 54 8.04 1.88 -35.81
C VAL A 54 8.30 3.02 -34.83
N ARG A 55 7.45 4.04 -34.87
CA ARG A 55 7.56 5.19 -33.97
C ARG A 55 7.57 4.62 -32.57
N ALA A 56 8.72 4.70 -31.90
CA ALA A 56 8.85 4.34 -30.50
C ALA A 56 7.71 5.05 -29.77
N ARG A 57 6.82 4.28 -29.14
CA ARG A 57 5.67 4.82 -28.42
C ARG A 57 6.26 5.75 -27.37
N ALA A 58 6.04 7.06 -27.55
CA ALA A 58 6.61 8.06 -26.67
C ALA A 58 6.22 7.70 -25.23
N VAL A 59 7.21 7.43 -24.39
CA VAL A 59 6.97 7.19 -22.97
C VAL A 59 6.31 8.47 -22.45
N PRO A 60 5.12 8.40 -21.85
CA PRO A 60 4.44 9.58 -21.33
C PRO A 60 5.39 10.33 -20.41
N ARG A 61 5.56 11.64 -20.64
CA ARG A 61 6.37 12.48 -19.75
C ARG A 61 5.75 12.41 -18.34
N PRO A 62 6.55 12.18 -17.28
CA PRO A 62 6.06 12.21 -15.92
C PRO A 62 5.35 13.53 -15.62
N LEU A 63 4.24 13.46 -14.89
CA LEU A 63 3.53 14.66 -14.47
C LEU A 63 4.45 15.52 -13.58
N PRO A 64 4.30 16.86 -13.60
CA PRO A 64 4.88 17.70 -12.57
C PRO A 64 4.44 17.21 -11.19
N ARG A 65 5.38 17.14 -10.25
CA ARG A 65 5.14 16.59 -8.90
C ARG A 65 3.90 17.16 -8.21
N ALA A 66 3.67 18.46 -8.29
CA ALA A 66 2.51 19.11 -7.68
C ALA A 66 1.19 18.55 -8.24
N LEU A 67 1.11 18.36 -9.56
CA LEU A 67 -0.06 17.78 -10.22
C LEU A 67 -0.23 16.30 -9.90
N ALA A 68 0.88 15.56 -9.78
CA ALA A 68 0.84 14.15 -9.36
C ALA A 68 0.28 14.01 -7.93
N VAL A 69 0.74 14.84 -6.99
CA VAL A 69 0.24 14.90 -5.61
C VAL A 69 -1.25 15.25 -5.58
N GLU A 70 -1.65 16.33 -6.27
CA GLU A 70 -3.04 16.75 -6.34
C GLU A 70 -3.94 15.64 -6.86
N ARG A 71 -3.52 14.97 -7.95
CA ARG A 71 -4.28 13.90 -8.57
C ARG A 71 -4.37 12.66 -7.69
N ALA A 72 -3.28 12.27 -7.02
CA ALA A 72 -3.26 11.16 -6.08
C ALA A 72 -4.24 11.41 -4.93
N VAL A 73 -4.15 12.59 -4.29
CA VAL A 73 -5.02 12.97 -3.17
C VAL A 73 -6.47 13.05 -3.62
N ALA A 74 -6.76 13.71 -4.75
CA ALA A 74 -8.12 13.80 -5.28
C ALA A 74 -8.71 12.42 -5.60
N THR A 75 -7.90 11.50 -6.12
CA THR A 75 -8.33 10.13 -6.42
C THR A 75 -8.68 9.36 -5.16
N ALA A 76 -7.81 9.38 -4.15
CA ALA A 76 -8.10 8.73 -2.87
C ALA A 76 -9.29 9.37 -2.15
N ALA A 77 -9.42 10.71 -2.21
CA ALA A 77 -10.49 11.44 -1.54
C ALA A 77 -11.88 11.12 -2.12
N ARG A 78 -11.99 10.86 -3.43
CA ARG A 78 -13.25 10.41 -4.07
C ARG A 78 -13.70 9.02 -3.62
N LEU A 79 -12.79 8.22 -3.05
CA LEU A 79 -13.07 6.87 -2.59
C LEU A 79 -13.52 6.83 -1.13
N VAL A 80 -13.60 7.96 -0.41
CA VAL A 80 -14.08 7.98 0.97
C VAL A 80 -15.47 7.35 1.08
N GLY A 81 -15.61 6.39 1.99
CA GLY A 81 -16.81 5.57 2.17
C GLY A 81 -16.83 4.29 1.33
N ALA A 82 -16.02 4.18 0.27
CA ALA A 82 -15.95 2.98 -0.55
C ALA A 82 -15.25 1.84 0.21
N ARG A 83 -15.78 0.62 0.08
CA ARG A 83 -15.15 -0.60 0.62
C ARG A 83 -14.26 -1.30 -0.41
N GLU A 84 -14.60 -1.15 -1.68
CA GLU A 84 -13.83 -1.66 -2.80
C GLU A 84 -13.10 -0.52 -3.50
N ILE A 85 -11.84 -0.76 -3.85
CA ILE A 85 -11.02 0.23 -4.56
C ILE A 85 -11.15 -0.01 -6.06
N VAL A 86 -12.14 0.65 -6.65
CA VAL A 86 -12.39 0.66 -8.10
C VAL A 86 -12.28 2.09 -8.62
N VAL A 87 -11.42 2.31 -9.60
CA VAL A 87 -11.24 3.62 -10.24
C VAL A 87 -11.29 3.44 -11.76
N ASP A 88 -12.20 4.16 -12.42
CA ASP A 88 -12.44 4.08 -13.87
C ASP A 88 -12.63 2.62 -14.36
N GLY A 89 -13.39 1.83 -13.60
CA GLY A 89 -13.67 0.41 -13.90
C GLY A 89 -12.54 -0.57 -13.56
N ALA A 90 -11.35 -0.10 -13.17
CA ALA A 90 -10.24 -0.96 -12.77
C ALA A 90 -10.27 -1.22 -11.25
N ARG A 91 -10.30 -2.49 -10.85
CA ARG A 91 -10.18 -2.92 -9.44
C ARG A 91 -8.71 -3.02 -9.05
N PHE A 92 -8.34 -2.38 -7.94
CA PHE A 92 -6.97 -2.38 -7.44
C PHE A 92 -6.69 -3.45 -6.39
N GLY A 93 -7.71 -4.19 -5.94
CA GLY A 93 -7.59 -5.25 -4.94
C GLY A 93 -8.07 -4.79 -3.57
N ASP A 94 -7.68 -5.53 -2.54
CA ASP A 94 -8.20 -5.36 -1.19
C ASP A 94 -7.13 -4.84 -0.23
N GLY A 95 -7.57 -4.35 0.94
CA GLY A 95 -6.69 -3.87 1.99
C GLY A 95 -6.07 -2.48 1.74
N CYS A 96 -5.42 -1.94 2.76
CA CYS A 96 -5.03 -0.53 2.80
C CYS A 96 -4.09 -0.08 1.66
N ALA A 97 -3.22 -0.95 1.16
CA ALA A 97 -2.32 -0.63 0.05
C ALA A 97 -3.04 -0.45 -1.29
N ALA A 98 -4.22 -1.07 -1.50
CA ALA A 98 -4.98 -0.92 -2.74
C ALA A 98 -5.38 0.54 -3.00
N LEU A 99 -5.78 1.28 -1.95
CA LEU A 99 -6.10 2.71 -2.03
C LEU A 99 -4.90 3.52 -2.54
N VAL A 100 -3.71 3.25 -1.99
CA VAL A 100 -2.48 3.94 -2.38
C VAL A 100 -2.08 3.60 -3.81
N ARG A 101 -2.16 2.32 -4.21
CA ARG A 101 -1.87 1.89 -5.59
C ARG A 101 -2.80 2.56 -6.60
N ALA A 102 -4.09 2.66 -6.30
CA ALA A 102 -5.04 3.37 -7.15
C ALA A 102 -4.73 4.86 -7.28
N ALA A 103 -4.37 5.53 -6.17
CA ALA A 103 -4.00 6.94 -6.18
C ALA A 103 -2.72 7.19 -7.02
N TYR A 104 -1.71 6.36 -6.85
CA TYR A 104 -0.41 6.47 -7.53
C TYR A 104 -0.51 6.14 -9.03
N ASP A 105 -1.31 5.14 -9.39
CA ASP A 105 -1.60 4.82 -10.79
C ASP A 105 -2.20 6.03 -11.53
N ARG A 106 -3.23 6.65 -10.95
CA ARG A 106 -3.85 7.84 -11.56
C ARG A 106 -2.92 9.04 -11.59
N ALA A 107 -2.03 9.17 -10.61
CA ALA A 107 -0.96 10.17 -10.60
C ALA A 107 0.16 9.92 -11.62
N GLY A 108 0.09 8.86 -12.42
CA GLY A 108 1.10 8.53 -13.43
C GLY A 108 2.40 7.97 -12.85
N ALA A 109 2.36 7.48 -11.61
CA ALA A 109 3.50 6.89 -10.90
C ALA A 109 3.10 5.52 -10.30
N PRO A 110 2.68 4.54 -11.14
CA PRO A 110 2.13 3.28 -10.65
C PRO A 110 3.13 2.54 -9.75
N LEU A 111 2.62 2.01 -8.64
CA LEU A 111 3.36 1.17 -7.72
C LEU A 111 3.25 -0.31 -8.14
N PRO A 112 4.17 -1.19 -7.71
CA PRO A 112 4.06 -2.62 -7.97
C PRO A 112 2.70 -3.18 -7.51
N PRO A 113 2.09 -4.11 -8.25
CA PRO A 113 0.73 -4.59 -7.96
C PRO A 113 0.61 -5.33 -6.63
N ASP A 114 1.71 -5.93 -6.18
CA ASP A 114 1.88 -6.68 -4.93
C ASP A 114 2.53 -5.85 -3.81
N ALA A 115 2.73 -4.54 -4.03
CA ALA A 115 3.32 -3.66 -3.03
C ALA A 115 2.42 -3.56 -1.79
N ASP A 116 2.83 -4.24 -0.72
CA ASP A 116 2.22 -4.16 0.60
C ASP A 116 2.80 -2.97 1.40
N PRO A 117 2.21 -2.63 2.57
CA PRO A 117 2.69 -1.53 3.41
C PRO A 117 4.17 -1.62 3.80
N ARG A 118 4.69 -2.84 4.03
CA ARG A 118 6.07 -3.08 4.45
C ARG A 118 7.04 -2.88 3.30
N ALA A 119 6.69 -3.38 2.10
CA ALA A 119 7.45 -3.19 0.86
C ALA A 119 7.52 -1.69 0.49
N LEU A 120 6.41 -0.96 0.60
CA LEU A 120 6.39 0.49 0.37
C LEU A 120 7.25 1.25 1.39
N HIS A 121 7.21 0.85 2.67
CA HIS A 121 8.06 1.44 3.69
C HIS A 121 9.55 1.12 3.46
N ALA A 122 9.88 -0.13 3.08
CA ALA A 122 11.24 -0.52 2.72
C ALA A 122 11.76 0.31 1.53
N LEU A 123 10.98 0.41 0.46
CA LEU A 123 11.29 1.26 -0.70
C LEU A 123 11.56 2.72 -0.30
N ALA A 124 10.74 3.28 0.60
CA ALA A 124 10.93 4.63 1.09
C ALA A 124 12.22 4.80 1.92
N ARG A 125 12.58 3.79 2.72
CA ARG A 125 13.85 3.78 3.47
C ARG A 125 15.05 3.66 2.53
N ASP A 126 15.01 2.76 1.57
CA ASP A 126 16.09 2.54 0.60
C ASP A 126 16.35 3.80 -0.25
N ARG A 127 15.30 4.56 -0.55
CA ARG A 127 15.40 5.86 -1.25
C ARG A 127 15.77 7.04 -0.33
N GLY A 128 15.90 6.84 0.98
CA GLY A 128 16.20 7.92 1.93
C GLY A 128 15.10 8.97 2.08
N VAL A 129 13.84 8.64 1.75
CA VAL A 129 12.68 9.57 1.78
C VAL A 129 11.67 9.28 2.90
N ALA A 130 11.92 8.22 3.69
CA ALA A 130 11.21 7.94 4.91
C ALA A 130 11.60 8.95 6.02
N ARG A 131 10.62 9.46 6.75
CA ARG A 131 10.82 10.45 7.81
C ARG A 131 9.81 10.26 8.93
N ARG A 132 10.19 10.67 10.14
CA ARG A 132 9.32 10.57 11.32
C ARG A 132 8.33 11.73 11.43
N TRP A 133 8.68 12.89 10.90
CA TRP A 133 7.99 14.17 11.14
C TRP A 133 7.67 14.90 9.85
N ALA A 134 7.03 16.08 9.96
CA ALA A 134 6.70 16.97 8.86
C ALA A 134 5.89 16.27 7.74
N PRO A 135 4.66 15.84 8.05
CA PRO A 135 3.75 15.35 7.03
C PRO A 135 3.40 16.47 6.03
N ALA A 136 3.17 16.07 4.79
CA ALA A 136 2.70 16.92 3.70
C ALA A 136 1.70 16.14 2.83
N ALA A 137 0.83 16.87 2.12
CA ALA A 137 -0.09 16.25 1.18
C ALA A 137 0.66 15.37 0.15
N GLY A 138 0.10 14.19 -0.14
CA GLY A 138 0.69 13.20 -1.04
C GLY A 138 1.71 12.27 -0.39
N ASP A 139 2.11 12.50 0.86
CA ASP A 139 2.94 11.55 1.59
C ASP A 139 2.16 10.26 1.89
N LEU A 140 2.89 9.15 2.03
CA LEU A 140 2.36 7.96 2.68
C LEU A 140 2.52 8.08 4.19
N ALA A 141 1.51 7.68 4.95
CA ALA A 141 1.56 7.51 6.40
C ALA A 141 1.55 6.01 6.72
N PHE A 142 2.53 5.53 7.48
CA PHE A 142 2.67 4.13 7.85
C PHE A 142 2.28 3.89 9.30
N LEU A 143 1.40 2.95 9.56
CA LEU A 143 0.93 2.63 10.91
C LEU A 143 1.25 1.17 11.27
N ALA A 144 1.36 0.91 12.56
CA ALA A 144 1.53 -0.39 13.18
C ALA A 144 0.25 -0.81 13.93
N ASP A 145 0.06 -2.10 14.18
CA ASP A 145 -1.07 -2.60 14.98
C ASP A 145 -0.89 -2.41 16.48
N ARG A 146 0.33 -2.07 16.88
CA ARG A 146 0.68 -1.78 18.27
C ARG A 146 1.74 -0.67 18.33
N PRO A 147 1.76 0.13 19.40
CA PRO A 147 2.76 1.18 19.54
C PRO A 147 4.19 0.63 19.50
N GLY A 148 5.03 1.24 18.66
CA GLY A 148 6.41 0.77 18.44
C GLY A 148 6.53 -0.56 17.67
N GLY A 149 5.43 -1.07 17.13
CA GLY A 149 5.42 -2.26 16.28
C GLY A 149 5.94 -2.01 14.86
N PRO A 150 6.05 -3.07 14.05
CA PRO A 150 6.39 -2.95 12.63
C PRO A 150 5.26 -2.27 11.84
N VAL A 151 5.57 -1.81 10.63
CA VAL A 151 4.56 -1.31 9.69
C VAL A 151 3.63 -2.45 9.28
N GLU A 152 2.33 -2.23 9.42
CA GLU A 152 1.25 -3.15 8.99
C GLU A 152 0.24 -2.45 8.07
N HIS A 153 0.16 -1.13 8.16
CA HIS A 153 -0.83 -0.32 7.48
C HIS A 153 -0.21 0.87 6.76
N VAL A 154 -0.86 1.30 5.69
CA VAL A 154 -0.49 2.50 4.93
C VAL A 154 -1.72 3.32 4.57
N GLY A 155 -1.58 4.64 4.59
CA GLY A 155 -2.58 5.58 4.08
C GLY A 155 -1.92 6.72 3.31
N LEU A 156 -2.71 7.53 2.62
CA LEU A 156 -2.26 8.70 1.88
C LEU A 156 -2.60 9.97 2.66
N VAL A 157 -1.63 10.84 2.90
CA VAL A 157 -1.86 12.14 3.55
C VAL A 157 -2.60 13.07 2.59
N GLU A 158 -3.83 13.45 2.96
CA GLU A 158 -4.64 14.43 2.23
C GLU A 158 -4.16 15.86 2.54
N SER A 159 -3.91 16.14 3.82
CA SER A 159 -3.45 17.46 4.28
C SER A 159 -2.69 17.37 5.59
N ALA A 160 -1.93 18.42 5.91
CA ALA A 160 -1.20 18.54 7.16
C ALA A 160 -1.36 19.94 7.75
N GLY A 161 -1.73 19.99 9.04
CA GLY A 161 -1.78 21.21 9.83
C GLY A 161 -0.40 21.66 10.29
N LYS A 162 -0.28 22.96 10.63
CA LYS A 162 0.96 23.56 11.18
C LYS A 162 1.39 22.92 12.51
N ASP A 163 0.45 22.33 13.24
CA ASP A 163 0.67 21.62 14.49
C ASP A 163 1.16 20.17 14.30
N GLY A 164 1.40 19.76 13.06
CA GLY A 164 1.82 18.40 12.70
C GLY A 164 0.68 17.39 12.61
N THR A 165 -0.58 17.82 12.75
CA THR A 165 -1.74 16.93 12.58
C THR A 165 -1.97 16.67 11.10
N ALA A 166 -1.81 15.42 10.67
CA ALA A 166 -2.12 14.98 9.31
C ALA A 166 -3.56 14.44 9.23
N VAL A 167 -4.27 14.75 8.16
CA VAL A 167 -5.47 14.01 7.73
C VAL A 167 -5.02 12.97 6.73
N VAL A 168 -5.24 11.70 7.06
CA VAL A 168 -4.80 10.54 6.29
C VAL A 168 -6.04 9.82 5.74
N LEU A 169 -6.04 9.56 4.43
CA LEU A 169 -7.00 8.70 3.75
C LEU A 169 -6.51 7.25 3.88
N HIS A 170 -7.32 6.41 4.52
CA HIS A 170 -6.94 5.03 4.82
C HIS A 170 -8.13 4.09 4.61
N LEU A 171 -7.92 2.98 3.92
CA LEU A 171 -8.94 1.92 3.78
C LEU A 171 -8.95 1.05 5.04
N THR A 172 -10.07 1.10 5.76
CA THR A 172 -10.38 0.29 6.93
C THR A 172 -11.31 -0.87 6.56
N GLU A 173 -11.63 -1.74 7.53
CA GLU A 173 -12.67 -2.77 7.37
C GLU A 173 -14.06 -2.19 7.03
N HIS A 174 -14.32 -0.92 7.38
CA HIS A 174 -15.59 -0.24 7.11
C HIS A 174 -15.57 0.61 5.84
N GLY A 175 -14.44 0.66 5.14
CA GLY A 175 -14.22 1.48 3.94
C GLY A 175 -13.17 2.56 4.14
N VAL A 176 -12.96 3.36 3.10
CA VAL A 176 -11.99 4.46 3.13
C VAL A 176 -12.47 5.56 4.08
N ALA A 177 -11.63 5.92 5.04
CA ALA A 177 -11.91 6.94 6.03
C ALA A 177 -10.83 8.04 6.02
N ARG A 178 -11.20 9.21 6.52
CA ARG A 178 -10.26 10.27 6.92
C ARG A 178 -9.94 10.08 8.39
N ILE A 179 -8.68 9.83 8.71
CA ILE A 179 -8.19 9.71 10.08
C ILE A 179 -7.19 10.82 10.38
N ARG A 180 -7.32 11.44 11.55
CA ARG A 180 -6.38 12.43 12.07
C ARG A 180 -5.29 11.72 12.84
N VAL A 181 -4.04 12.09 12.55
CA VAL A 181 -2.84 11.51 13.15
C VAL A 181 -1.85 12.63 13.47
N ASN A 182 -1.34 12.66 14.70
CA ASN A 182 -0.29 13.56 15.16
C ASN A 182 0.70 12.81 16.07
N LEU A 183 1.91 12.58 15.58
CA LEU A 183 2.98 11.91 16.33
C LEU A 183 3.54 12.75 17.48
N GLY A 184 3.56 14.08 17.32
CA GLY A 184 4.09 15.00 18.34
C GLY A 184 3.19 15.03 19.56
N LYS A 185 1.91 14.71 19.37
CA LYS A 185 0.88 14.60 20.39
C LYS A 185 0.32 13.17 20.46
N ALA A 186 1.17 12.15 20.30
CA ALA A 186 0.77 10.75 20.11
C ALA A 186 -0.25 10.21 21.12
N TRP A 187 -0.25 10.71 22.35
CA TRP A 187 -1.14 10.27 23.43
C TRP A 187 -2.43 11.10 23.57
N LYS A 188 -2.51 12.25 22.89
CA LYS A 188 -3.64 13.17 23.01
C LYS A 188 -4.66 12.91 21.91
N LEU A 189 -5.94 12.86 22.26
CA LEU A 189 -7.04 12.89 21.29
C LEU A 189 -7.30 14.33 20.81
N LYS A 190 -7.21 15.30 21.73
CA LYS A 190 -7.42 16.72 21.46
C LYS A 190 -6.15 17.54 21.74
N GLY A 191 -5.91 18.54 20.91
CA GLY A 191 -4.90 19.56 21.14
C GLY A 191 -5.31 20.52 22.25
N ASP A 192 -4.40 21.42 22.61
CA ASP A 192 -4.62 22.41 23.66
C ASP A 192 -5.68 23.46 23.26
N ASP A 193 -5.94 23.58 21.96
CA ASP A 193 -7.03 24.37 21.36
C ASP A 193 -8.36 23.61 21.24
N GLY A 194 -8.45 22.40 21.81
CA GLY A 194 -9.64 21.56 21.80
C GLY A 194 -9.93 20.83 20.48
N ARG A 195 -9.17 21.08 19.41
CA ARG A 195 -9.34 20.37 18.12
C ARG A 195 -8.83 18.94 18.22
N THR A 196 -9.47 17.99 17.53
CA THR A 196 -8.97 16.62 17.48
C THR A 196 -7.65 16.57 16.72
N VAL A 197 -6.62 16.01 17.36
CA VAL A 197 -5.28 15.80 16.78
C VAL A 197 -4.99 14.33 16.48
N ASN A 198 -5.71 13.42 17.16
CA ASN A 198 -5.68 11.99 16.86
C ASN A 198 -7.09 11.41 16.93
N ASP A 199 -7.48 10.65 15.91
CA ASP A 199 -8.66 9.81 16.00
C ASP A 199 -8.34 8.55 16.83
N LEU A 200 -9.38 7.95 17.43
CA LEU A 200 -9.27 6.79 18.28
C LEU A 200 -9.53 5.53 17.44
N LEU A 201 -8.51 4.70 17.25
CA LEU A 201 -8.56 3.49 16.41
C LEU A 201 -8.72 2.24 17.27
N VAL A 202 -9.46 1.26 16.76
CA VAL A 202 -9.59 -0.06 17.37
C VAL A 202 -8.50 -0.98 16.79
N VAL A 203 -7.64 -1.51 17.65
CA VAL A 203 -6.51 -2.38 17.26
C VAL A 203 -6.24 -3.39 18.37
N GLY A 204 -6.07 -4.66 18.01
CA GLY A 204 -5.71 -5.73 18.95
C GLY A 204 -6.65 -5.86 20.15
N GLY A 205 -7.94 -5.54 20.00
CA GLY A 205 -8.94 -5.55 21.07
C GLY A 205 -8.98 -4.30 21.97
N GLY A 206 -8.10 -3.33 21.73
CA GLY A 206 -8.05 -2.06 22.47
C GLY A 206 -8.38 -0.84 21.60
N ARG A 207 -8.47 0.33 22.24
CA ARG A 207 -8.65 1.63 21.58
C ARG A 207 -7.43 2.50 21.81
N LEU A 208 -6.74 2.92 20.74
CA LEU A 208 -5.53 3.73 20.83
C LEU A 208 -5.62 4.97 19.94
N PRO A 209 -5.13 6.14 20.40
CA PRO A 209 -4.98 7.30 19.53
C PRO A 209 -4.09 6.94 18.32
N ALA A 210 -4.49 7.34 17.12
CA ALA A 210 -3.81 6.96 15.88
C ALA A 210 -2.32 7.35 15.86
N GLY A 211 -1.96 8.48 16.49
CA GLY A 211 -0.57 8.93 16.64
C GLY A 211 0.32 7.98 17.43
N ARG A 212 -0.23 7.09 18.26
CA ARG A 212 0.53 6.03 18.93
C ARG A 212 0.96 4.91 17.99
N LEU A 213 0.21 4.73 16.91
CA LEU A 213 0.39 3.68 15.93
C LEU A 213 1.25 4.15 14.76
N LEU A 214 1.40 5.47 14.58
CA LEU A 214 2.19 6.03 13.50
C LEU A 214 3.67 5.67 13.64
N VAL A 215 4.19 4.99 12.62
CA VAL A 215 5.61 4.66 12.46
C VAL A 215 6.35 5.83 11.83
N GLY A 216 5.77 6.43 10.78
CA GLY A 216 6.34 7.58 10.09
C GLY A 216 5.63 7.88 8.78
N TYR A 217 6.25 8.76 8.00
CA TYR A 217 5.77 9.22 6.71
C TYR A 217 6.82 8.98 5.61
N ALA A 218 6.41 8.96 4.35
CA ALA A 218 7.34 8.97 3.22
C ALA A 218 6.82 9.78 2.04
N ARG A 219 7.75 10.42 1.33
CA ARG A 219 7.47 11.12 0.07
C ARG A 219 7.93 10.27 -1.10
N LEU A 220 7.00 9.51 -1.69
CA LEU A 220 7.29 8.69 -2.88
C LEU A 220 6.82 9.34 -4.19
N LEU A 221 6.02 10.41 -4.12
CA LEU A 221 5.65 11.30 -5.24
C LEU A 221 6.54 12.56 -5.31
#